data_AF-A0A7C4E3K3-F1
#
_entry.id   AF-A0A7C4E3K3-F1
#
_cell.length_a   1.000
_cell.length_b   1.000
_cell.length_c   1.000
_cell.angle_alpha   90.00
_cell.angle_beta   90.00
_cell.angle_gamma   90.00
#
_symmetry.space_group_name_H-M   'P 1'
#
loop_
_entity.id
_entity.type
_entity.pdbx_description
1 polymer ?
#
loop_
_entity_poly.entity_id
_entity_poly.type
_entity_poly.pdbx_seq_one_letter_code
_entity_poly.pdbx_strand_id
1 'polypeptide(L)'
;MLRRRPQPEAHRRSRRASETETLNAFAATRGLTPAEMGVLTLLLDGKTPKEIAATRGVAISTVRTQLKRLFAKTGTRRQADLVRWALGGS
;
A
#
# COMPACT_ATOMS: atom_id res chain seq x y z
N MET A 1 40.41 8.46 -10.13
CA MET A 1 39.25 8.10 -10.98
C MET A 1 38.03 7.87 -10.08
N LEU A 2 36.83 8.22 -10.54
CA LEU A 2 35.71 8.72 -9.73
C LEU A 2 35.28 7.86 -8.52
N ARG A 3 35.06 8.56 -7.39
CA ARG A 3 34.47 8.06 -6.15
C ARG A 3 33.00 7.68 -6.37
N ARG A 4 32.65 6.39 -6.32
CA ARG A 4 31.26 5.99 -6.05
C ARG A 4 31.04 6.01 -4.54
N ARG A 5 30.40 7.06 -4.03
CA ARG A 5 29.76 7.01 -2.69
C ARG A 5 28.47 6.20 -2.81
N PRO A 6 28.27 5.10 -2.09
CA PRO A 6 26.94 4.53 -1.88
C PRO A 6 26.19 5.27 -0.77
N GLN A 7 24.87 5.17 -0.82
CA GLN A 7 23.86 6.16 -0.40
C GLN A 7 23.58 6.28 1.11
N PRO A 8 22.96 7.41 1.57
CA PRO A 8 22.44 7.55 2.92
C PRO A 8 21.07 6.86 3.08
N GLU A 9 21.05 5.54 3.37
CA GLU A 9 19.82 4.73 3.51
C GLU A 9 19.19 4.75 4.94
N ALA A 10 19.92 5.22 5.96
CA ALA A 10 19.54 4.99 7.35
C ALA A 10 18.32 5.81 7.86
N HIS A 11 18.03 6.98 7.28
CA HIS A 11 16.93 7.85 7.75
C HIS A 11 15.57 7.56 7.11
N ARG A 12 15.53 6.97 5.90
CA ARG A 12 14.26 6.73 5.18
C ARG A 12 13.47 5.58 5.78
N ARG A 13 14.15 4.56 6.33
CA ARG A 13 13.52 3.38 6.95
C ARG A 13 12.70 3.73 8.19
N SER A 14 13.23 4.57 9.08
CA SER A 14 12.53 4.93 10.32
C SER A 14 11.24 5.70 10.06
N ARG A 15 11.23 6.60 9.05
CA ARG A 15 10.02 7.33 8.64
C ARG A 15 9.00 6.39 7.98
N ARG A 16 9.46 5.54 7.05
CA ARG A 16 8.60 4.56 6.37
C ARG A 16 7.93 3.59 7.34
N ALA A 17 8.68 3.09 8.33
CA ALA A 17 8.16 2.19 9.35
C ALA A 17 7.01 2.83 10.12
N SER A 18 7.20 4.08 10.59
CA SER A 18 6.15 4.84 11.28
C SER A 18 4.92 5.12 10.40
N GLU A 19 5.11 5.36 9.09
CA GLU A 19 4.01 5.56 8.14
C GLU A 19 3.22 4.26 7.92
N THR A 20 3.88 3.12 7.73
CA THR A 20 3.20 1.81 7.63
C THR A 20 2.50 1.39 8.91
N GLU A 21 3.03 1.75 10.08
CA GLU A 21 2.44 1.42 11.37
C GLU A 21 1.18 2.24 11.63
N THR A 22 1.20 3.53 11.25
CA THR A 22 0.02 4.41 11.28
C THR A 22 -1.07 3.90 10.32
N LEU A 23 -0.67 3.44 9.12
CA LEU A 23 -1.58 2.84 8.17
C LEU A 23 -2.21 1.54 8.69
N ASN A 24 -1.40 0.66 9.30
CA ASN A 24 -1.89 -0.59 9.87
C ASN A 24 -2.89 -0.33 11.01
N ALA A 25 -2.62 0.63 11.89
CA ALA A 25 -3.55 1.05 12.93
C ALA A 25 -4.86 1.60 12.34
N PHE A 26 -4.76 2.49 11.34
CA PHE A 26 -5.92 3.05 10.66
C PHE A 26 -6.74 1.98 9.92
N ALA A 27 -6.08 1.06 9.23
CA ALA A 27 -6.70 -0.07 8.54
C ALA A 27 -7.40 -1.03 9.51
N ALA A 28 -6.79 -1.32 10.66
CA ALA A 28 -7.37 -2.17 11.69
C ALA A 28 -8.66 -1.57 12.26
N THR A 29 -8.69 -0.26 12.53
CA THR A 29 -9.93 0.42 12.99
C THR A 29 -11.05 0.42 11.96
N ARG A 30 -10.74 0.14 10.68
CA ARG A 30 -11.67 0.10 9.54
C ARG A 30 -12.07 -1.33 9.13
N GLY A 31 -11.60 -2.37 9.83
CA GLY A 31 -11.96 -3.77 9.56
C GLY A 31 -11.38 -4.34 8.26
N LEU A 32 -10.22 -3.84 7.82
CA LEU A 32 -9.51 -4.41 6.66
C LEU A 32 -8.90 -5.76 7.03
N THR A 33 -9.05 -6.73 6.12
CA THR A 33 -8.41 -8.04 6.25
C THR A 33 -6.92 -7.95 5.95
N PRO A 34 -6.09 -8.90 6.43
CA PRO A 34 -4.66 -8.93 6.10
C PRO A 34 -4.39 -8.94 4.59
N ALA A 35 -5.26 -9.61 3.82
CA ALA A 35 -5.15 -9.65 2.37
C ALA A 35 -5.42 -8.29 1.71
N GLU A 36 -6.38 -7.53 2.22
CA GLU A 36 -6.71 -6.18 1.76
C GLU A 36 -5.62 -5.18 2.15
N MET A 37 -5.10 -5.24 3.39
CA MET A 37 -3.95 -4.44 3.80
C MET A 37 -2.73 -4.69 2.93
N GLY A 38 -2.43 -5.94 2.61
CA GLY A 38 -1.31 -6.28 1.72
C GLY A 38 -1.45 -5.68 0.31
N VAL A 39 -2.68 -5.55 -0.22
CA VAL A 39 -2.89 -4.81 -1.48
C VAL A 39 -2.68 -3.32 -1.27
N LEU A 40 -3.26 -2.75 -0.22
CA LEU A 40 -3.19 -1.31 0.07
C LEU A 40 -1.74 -0.83 0.25
N THR A 41 -0.93 -1.55 1.02
CA THR A 41 0.49 -1.22 1.24
C THR A 41 1.26 -1.18 -0.08
N LEU A 42 1.06 -2.17 -0.96
CA LEU A 42 1.76 -2.21 -2.25
C LEU A 42 1.25 -1.13 -3.22
N LEU A 43 -0.01 -0.72 -3.12
CA LEU A 43 -0.52 0.43 -3.87
C LEU A 43 0.11 1.73 -3.42
N LEU A 44 0.33 1.90 -2.11
CA LEU A 44 1.03 3.07 -1.55
C LEU A 44 2.50 3.09 -1.92
N ASP A 45 3.11 1.91 -2.15
CA ASP A 45 4.43 1.78 -2.77
C ASP A 45 4.44 2.13 -4.27
N GLY A 46 3.31 2.51 -4.85
CA GLY A 46 3.18 2.89 -6.26
C GLY A 46 3.05 1.70 -7.22
N LYS A 47 2.88 0.47 -6.72
CA LYS A 47 2.73 -0.70 -7.58
C LYS A 47 1.37 -0.72 -8.26
N THR A 48 1.36 -1.17 -9.51
CA THR A 48 0.14 -1.44 -10.26
C THR A 48 -0.49 -2.77 -9.81
N PRO A 49 -1.81 -2.99 -10.05
CA PRO A 49 -2.46 -4.26 -9.72
C PRO A 49 -1.78 -5.50 -10.33
N LYS A 50 -1.14 -5.36 -11.50
CA LYS A 50 -0.37 -6.42 -12.15
C LYS A 50 0.92 -6.73 -11.40
N GLU A 51 1.65 -5.72 -10.96
CA GLU A 51 2.87 -5.90 -10.16
C GLU A 51 2.56 -6.43 -8.76
N ILE A 52 1.42 -6.05 -8.19
CA ILE A 52 0.92 -6.60 -6.92
C ILE A 52 0.63 -8.09 -7.07
N ALA A 53 -0.05 -8.48 -8.15
CA ALA A 53 -0.34 -9.87 -8.46
C ALA A 53 0.96 -10.69 -8.57
N ALA A 54 1.94 -10.17 -9.32
CA ALA A 54 3.26 -10.78 -9.46
C ALA A 54 4.02 -10.86 -8.11
N THR A 55 4.02 -9.77 -7.33
CA THR A 55 4.70 -9.71 -6.02
C THR A 55 4.11 -10.72 -5.03
N ARG A 56 2.79 -10.93 -5.07
CA ARG A 56 2.09 -11.80 -4.12
C ARG A 56 1.89 -13.23 -4.62
N GLY A 57 2.30 -13.54 -5.85
CA GLY A 57 2.10 -14.86 -6.46
C GLY A 57 0.63 -15.24 -6.66
N VAL A 58 -0.24 -14.25 -6.91
CA VAL A 58 -1.68 -14.48 -7.12
C VAL A 58 -2.13 -13.98 -8.49
N ALA A 59 -3.27 -14.46 -8.97
CA ALA A 59 -3.86 -13.95 -10.20
C ALA A 59 -4.29 -12.47 -10.06
N ILE A 60 -4.24 -11.72 -11.17
CA ILE A 60 -4.69 -10.32 -11.21
C ILE A 60 -6.18 -10.17 -10.87
N SER A 61 -7.01 -11.17 -11.20
CA SER A 61 -8.43 -11.23 -10.83
C SER A 61 -8.63 -11.26 -9.31
N THR A 62 -7.76 -11.95 -8.58
CA THR A 62 -7.75 -11.98 -7.11
C THR A 62 -7.45 -10.59 -6.55
N VAL A 63 -6.44 -9.90 -7.10
CA VAL A 63 -6.11 -8.51 -6.70
C VAL A 63 -7.27 -7.57 -7.00
N ARG A 64 -7.90 -7.69 -8.18
CA ARG A 64 -9.08 -6.88 -8.55
C ARG A 64 -10.27 -7.13 -7.61
N THR A 65 -10.49 -8.36 -7.18
CA THR A 65 -11.54 -8.70 -6.22
C THR A 65 -11.25 -8.08 -4.85
N GLN A 66 -10.00 -8.14 -4.39
CA GLN A 66 -9.56 -7.51 -3.15
C GLN A 66 -9.69 -5.98 -3.21
N LEU A 67 -9.35 -5.36 -4.34
CA LEU A 67 -9.57 -3.94 -4.62
C LEU A 67 -11.05 -3.55 -4.55
N LYS A 68 -11.94 -4.36 -5.15
CA LYS A 68 -13.38 -4.10 -5.10
C LYS A 68 -13.91 -4.11 -3.65
N ARG A 69 -13.42 -5.04 -2.83
CA ARG A 69 -13.76 -5.09 -1.39
C ARG A 69 -13.18 -3.91 -0.62
N LEU A 70 -11.94 -3.51 -0.91
CA LEU A 70 -11.33 -2.29 -0.37
C LEU A 70 -12.15 -1.05 -0.69
N PHE A 71 -12.57 -0.87 -1.94
CA PHE A 71 -13.43 0.24 -2.36
C PHE A 71 -14.76 0.25 -1.59
N ALA A 72 -15.40 -0.91 -1.46
CA ALA A 72 -16.65 -1.02 -0.71
C ALA A 72 -16.47 -0.71 0.79
N LYS A 73 -15.39 -1.19 1.42
CA LYS A 73 -15.13 -0.96 2.85
C LYS A 73 -14.65 0.45 3.18
N THR A 74 -13.94 1.10 2.25
CA THR A 74 -13.40 2.45 2.46
C THR A 74 -14.31 3.54 1.91
N GLY A 75 -15.36 3.18 1.17
CA GLY A 75 -16.27 4.13 0.50
C GLY A 75 -15.63 4.84 -0.70
N THR A 76 -14.48 4.35 -1.18
CA THR A 76 -13.75 4.95 -2.31
C THR A 76 -14.16 4.33 -3.63
N ARG A 77 -13.94 5.04 -4.75
CA ARG A 77 -14.34 4.57 -6.09
C ARG A 77 -13.15 4.36 -7.03
N ARG A 78 -12.02 5.02 -6.77
CA ARG A 78 -10.81 4.93 -7.59
C ARG A 78 -9.60 4.57 -6.75
N GLN A 79 -8.60 3.99 -7.39
CA GLN A 79 -7.32 3.67 -6.75
C GLN A 79 -6.65 4.92 -6.13
N ALA A 80 -6.71 6.05 -6.83
CA ALA A 80 -6.19 7.32 -6.31
C ALA A 80 -6.93 7.78 -5.05
N ASP A 81 -8.25 7.62 -5.00
CA ASP A 81 -9.07 7.94 -3.83
C ASP A 81 -8.70 7.03 -2.65
N LEU A 82 -8.47 5.74 -2.91
CA LEU A 82 -8.04 4.77 -1.89
C LEU A 82 -6.66 5.10 -1.32
N VAL A 83 -5.72 5.52 -2.18
CA VAL A 83 -4.39 6.00 -1.75
C VAL A 83 -4.52 7.27 -0.90
N ARG A 84 -5.33 8.23 -1.33
CA ARG A 84 -5.55 9.48 -0.58
C ARG A 84 -6.21 9.23 0.78
N TRP A 85 -7.21 8.36 0.80
CA TRP A 85 -7.89 7.91 2.01
C TRP A 85 -6.90 7.29 3.02
N ALA A 86 -5.98 6.47 2.54
CA ALA A 86 -4.96 5.81 3.36
C ALA A 86 -3.91 6.79 3.92
N LEU A 87 -3.65 7.89 3.22
CA LEU A 87 -2.73 8.94 3.64
C LEU A 87 -3.38 9.99 4.57
N GLY A 88 -4.62 9.76 5.02
CA GLY A 88 -5.34 10.68 5.91
C GLY A 88 -5.89 11.91 5.20
N GLY A 89 -6.00 11.89 3.87
CA GLY A 89 -6.59 12.97 3.10
C GLY A 89 -8.11 12.97 3.22
N SER A 90 -8.63 13.59 4.29
CA SER A 90 -9.98 14.16 4.33
C SER A 90 -10.12 15.28 3.30
#